data_AF-A0AA48M7F9-F1
#
_entry.id   AF-A0AA48M7F9-F1
#
_cell.length_a   1.000
_cell.length_b   1.000
_cell.length_c   1.000
_cell.angle_alpha   90.00
_cell.angle_beta   90.00
_cell.angle_gamma   90.00
#
_symmetry.space_group_name_H-M   'P 1'
#
loop_
_entity.id
_entity.type
_entity.pdbx_description
1 polymer ?
#
loop_
_entity_poly.entity_id
_entity_poly.type
_entity_poly.pdbx_seq_one_letter_code
_entity_poly.pdbx_strand_id
1 'polypeptide(L)'
;MAILTSSDLIGFYPEFSTWDATGLSAIVLRANVFVEGQVTIPDPVPDELKLAAAMIAKDMAQDRRVTSVKQGDYQESITYVNNDPKVEEILNKYRKNRGQKMWMI
;
A
#
# COMPACT_ATOMS: atom_id res chain seq x y z
N MET A 1 6.11 10.91 -0.71
CA MET A 1 6.17 11.03 0.76
C MET A 1 5.86 9.66 1.34
N ALA A 2 6.59 9.18 2.34
CA ALA A 2 6.32 7.84 2.90
C ALA A 2 5.05 7.90 3.76
N ILE A 3 4.05 7.08 3.42
CA ILE A 3 2.80 6.95 4.20
C ILE A 3 3.07 6.12 5.44
N LEU A 4 3.82 5.03 5.28
CA LEU A 4 4.24 4.11 6.32
C LEU A 4 5.76 3.94 6.29
N THR A 5 6.40 3.92 7.46
CA THR A 5 7.80 3.50 7.63
C THR A 5 7.90 2.09 8.21
N SER A 6 9.06 1.44 8.08
CA SER A 6 9.28 0.12 8.69
C SER A 6 9.14 0.15 10.22
N SER A 7 9.52 1.25 10.87
CA SER A 7 9.29 1.45 12.31
C SER A 7 7.82 1.54 12.67
N ASP A 8 7.01 2.24 11.85
CA ASP A 8 5.57 2.33 12.07
C ASP A 8 4.92 0.95 11.90
N LEU A 9 5.34 0.19 10.89
CA LEU A 9 4.85 -1.16 10.65
C LEU A 9 5.14 -2.09 11.83
N ILE A 10 6.35 -2.04 12.40
CA ILE A 10 6.70 -2.80 13.61
C ILE A 10 5.88 -2.31 14.82
N GLY A 11 5.60 -1.02 14.91
CA GLY A 11 4.75 -0.45 15.95
C GLY A 11 3.31 -0.98 15.91
N PHE A 12 2.75 -1.18 14.71
CA PHE A 12 1.42 -1.79 14.54
C PHE A 12 1.44 -3.33 14.67
N TYR A 13 2.51 -3.97 14.21
CA TYR A 13 2.65 -5.41 14.10
C TYR A 13 4.06 -5.85 14.56
N PRO A 14 4.24 -6.10 15.87
CA PRO A 14 5.53 -6.47 16.44
C PRO A 14 6.15 -7.74 15.84
N GLU A 15 5.35 -8.62 15.22
CA GLU A 15 5.84 -9.83 14.57
C GLU A 15 6.88 -9.54 13.46
N PHE A 16 6.86 -8.35 12.85
CA PHE A 16 7.84 -7.95 11.83
C PHE A 16 9.19 -7.52 12.40
N SER A 17 9.36 -7.41 13.71
CA SER A 17 10.64 -7.02 14.32
C SER A 17 11.77 -8.03 14.08
N THR A 18 11.40 -9.28 13.75
CA THR A 18 12.34 -10.38 13.51
C THR A 18 12.66 -10.58 12.02
N TRP A 19 11.99 -9.83 11.13
CA TRP A 19 12.18 -9.93 9.69
C TRP A 19 13.43 -9.21 9.23
N ASP A 20 13.97 -9.65 8.09
CA ASP A 20 15.10 -8.98 7.48
C ASP A 20 14.71 -7.58 6.97
N ALA A 21 15.62 -6.62 7.16
CA ALA A 21 15.36 -5.21 6.83
C ALA A 21 15.05 -4.99 5.34
N THR A 22 15.62 -5.80 4.45
CA THR A 22 15.44 -5.69 3.00
C THR A 22 14.04 -6.13 2.58
N GLY A 23 13.59 -7.28 3.06
CA GLY A 23 12.25 -7.82 2.83
C GLY A 23 11.17 -6.92 3.43
N LEU A 24 11.39 -6.43 4.66
CA LEU A 24 10.48 -5.48 5.30
C LEU A 24 10.37 -4.18 4.50
N SER A 25 11.49 -3.62 4.06
CA SER A 25 11.50 -2.38 3.27
C SER A 25 10.81 -2.55 1.91
N ALA A 26 10.98 -3.71 1.26
CA ALA A 26 10.30 -4.01 0.00
C ALA A 26 8.78 -4.09 0.16
N ILE A 27 8.30 -4.71 1.25
CA ILE A 27 6.86 -4.80 1.55
C ILE A 27 6.26 -3.43 1.88
N VAL A 28 6.94 -2.65 2.72
CA VAL A 28 6.52 -1.28 3.07
C VAL A 28 6.47 -0.40 1.81
N LEU A 29 7.46 -0.51 0.93
CA LEU A 29 7.47 0.22 -0.34
C LEU A 29 6.28 -0.16 -1.23
N ARG A 30 5.99 -1.46 -1.38
CA ARG A 30 4.85 -1.94 -2.17
C ARG A 30 3.52 -1.44 -1.61
N ALA A 31 3.35 -1.48 -0.29
CA ALA A 31 2.16 -0.96 0.36
C ALA A 31 2.00 0.55 0.14
N ASN A 32 3.07 1.33 0.31
CA ASN A 32 3.07 2.77 0.06
C ASN A 32 2.69 3.10 -1.39
N VAL A 33 3.29 2.42 -2.37
CA VAL A 33 2.99 2.61 -3.80
C VAL A 33 1.54 2.26 -4.12
N PHE A 34 1.02 1.17 -3.55
CA PHE A 34 -0.37 0.76 -3.76
C PHE A 34 -1.38 1.77 -3.22
N VAL A 35 -1.13 2.30 -2.01
CA VAL A 35 -1.98 3.32 -1.39
C VAL A 35 -1.87 4.64 -2.17
N GLU A 36 -0.66 5.09 -2.50
CA GLU A 36 -0.43 6.31 -3.29
C GLU A 36 -1.10 6.24 -4.68
N GLY A 37 -1.19 5.05 -5.28
CA GLY A 37 -1.89 4.84 -6.54
C GLY A 37 -3.41 5.11 -6.47
N GLN A 38 -4.01 5.05 -5.28
CA GLN A 38 -5.45 5.09 -5.08
C GLN A 38 -5.95 6.35 -4.36
N VAL A 39 -5.13 6.94 -3.49
CA VAL A 39 -5.55 8.05 -2.63
C VAL A 39 -4.71 9.31 -2.82
N THR A 40 -5.33 10.46 -2.59
CA THR A 40 -4.60 11.73 -2.40
C THR A 40 -4.14 11.78 -0.96
N ILE A 41 -2.82 11.79 -0.75
CA ILE A 41 -2.21 11.76 0.58
C ILE A 41 -2.30 13.16 1.20
N PRO A 42 -3.02 13.36 2.32
CA PRO A 42 -3.02 14.62 3.05
C PRO A 42 -1.68 14.84 3.77
N ASP A 43 -1.33 16.10 4.01
CA ASP A 43 -0.19 16.49 4.85
C ASP A 43 -0.71 17.27 6.08
N PRO A 44 -0.54 16.78 7.32
CA PRO A 44 0.13 15.54 7.70
C PRO A 44 -0.67 14.27 7.35
N VAL A 45 0.05 13.15 7.16
CA VAL A 45 -0.54 11.84 6.87
C VAL A 45 -1.42 11.37 8.03
N PRO A 46 -2.74 11.14 7.83
CA PRO A 46 -3.64 10.67 8.87
C PRO A 46 -3.28 9.28 9.38
N ASP A 47 -3.44 9.03 10.68
CA ASP A 47 -3.11 7.74 11.29
C ASP A 47 -3.97 6.59 10.77
N GLU A 48 -5.23 6.84 10.38
CA GLU A 48 -6.06 5.82 9.73
C GLU A 48 -5.48 5.38 8.38
N LEU A 49 -4.84 6.31 7.63
CA LEU A 49 -4.19 5.98 6.35
C LEU A 49 -2.90 5.19 6.57
N LYS A 50 -2.15 5.49 7.64
CA LYS A 50 -1.00 4.68 8.07
C LYS A 50 -1.44 3.27 8.47
N LEU A 51 -2.54 3.15 9.20
CA LEU A 51 -3.11 1.86 9.59
C LEU A 51 -3.53 1.06 8.36
N ALA A 52 -4.23 1.67 7.40
CA ALA A 52 -4.60 1.02 6.14
C ALA A 52 -3.36 0.53 5.37
N ALA A 53 -2.31 1.36 5.28
CA ALA A 53 -1.04 0.97 4.66
C ALA A 53 -0.37 -0.20 5.41
N ALA A 54 -0.41 -0.21 6.75
CA ALA A 54 0.14 -1.29 7.56
C ALA A 54 -0.63 -2.61 7.39
N MET A 55 -1.96 -2.56 7.30
CA MET A 55 -2.80 -3.73 7.04
C MET A 55 -2.50 -4.32 5.65
N ILE A 56 -2.34 -3.46 4.64
CA ILE A 56 -1.93 -3.88 3.29
C ILE A 56 -0.53 -4.51 3.31
N ALA A 57 0.43 -3.88 3.99
CA ALA A 57 1.78 -4.43 4.12
C ALA A 57 1.77 -5.81 4.77
N LYS A 58 0.97 -6.00 5.83
CA LYS A 58 0.80 -7.29 6.49
C LYS A 58 0.21 -8.36 5.57
N ASP A 59 -0.84 -8.02 4.84
CA ASP A 59 -1.47 -8.95 3.89
C ASP A 59 -0.52 -9.32 2.75
N MET A 60 0.19 -8.34 2.17
CA MET A 60 1.25 -8.58 1.16
C MET A 60 2.41 -9.45 1.68
N ALA A 61 2.72 -9.37 2.98
CA ALA A 61 3.74 -10.21 3.61
C ALA A 61 3.28 -11.68 3.73
N GLN A 62 1.97 -11.89 3.92
CA GLN A 62 1.34 -13.20 4.08
C GLN A 62 1.00 -13.84 2.72
N ASP A 63 0.54 -13.04 1.77
CA ASP A 63 0.16 -13.45 0.42
C ASP A 63 1.42 -13.49 -0.47
N ARG A 64 2.29 -14.49 -0.26
CA ARG A 64 3.39 -14.86 -1.17
C ARG A 64 2.85 -15.36 -2.52
N ARG A 65 2.02 -14.59 -3.22
CA ARG A 65 1.55 -14.92 -4.57
C ARG A 65 2.59 -14.50 -5.60
N VAL A 66 3.17 -15.54 -6.20
CA VAL A 66 4.10 -15.49 -7.33
C VAL A 66 3.49 -14.66 -8.47
N THR A 67 4.02 -13.47 -8.72
CA THR A 67 3.78 -12.74 -9.97
C THR A 67 4.56 -13.44 -11.07
N SER A 68 3.84 -13.96 -12.07
CA SER A 68 4.41 -14.68 -13.20
C SER A 68 5.50 -13.85 -13.90
N VAL A 69 6.72 -14.41 -14.01
CA VAL A 69 7.84 -13.79 -14.74
C VAL A 69 7.76 -14.25 -16.19
N LYS A 70 7.26 -13.40 -17.10
CA LYS A 70 7.45 -13.62 -18.54
C LYS A 70 8.81 -13.07 -18.96
N GLN A 71 9.68 -13.96 -19.39
CA GLN A 71 11.05 -13.68 -19.83
C GLN A 71 11.00 -13.07 -21.25
N GLY A 72 11.17 -11.75 -21.36
CA GLY A 72 11.27 -11.05 -22.64
C GLY A 72 11.31 -9.52 -22.51
N ASP A 73 10.38 -8.95 -21.74
CA ASP A 73 10.30 -7.54 -21.38
C ASP A 73 9.86 -7.47 -19.92
N TYR A 74 10.71 -6.97 -19.03
CA TYR A 74 10.44 -6.99 -17.59
C TYR A 74 9.35 -5.97 -17.24
N GLN A 75 8.08 -6.41 -17.22
CA GLN A 75 6.96 -5.69 -16.62
C GLN A 75 6.47 -6.47 -15.39
N GLU A 76 6.73 -5.95 -14.19
CA GLU A 76 6.10 -6.44 -12.97
C GLU A 76 4.71 -5.79 -12.83
N SER A 77 3.66 -6.53 -13.18
CA SER A 77 2.29 -6.14 -12.87
C SER A 77 1.90 -6.68 -11.48
N ILE A 78 2.12 -5.87 -10.45
CA ILE A 78 1.69 -6.20 -9.09
C ILE A 78 0.15 -6.09 -9.04
N THR A 79 -0.54 -7.21 -9.22
CA THR A 79 -2.00 -7.27 -9.04
C THR A 79 -2.28 -7.67 -7.59
N TYR A 80 -2.35 -6.68 -6.70
CA TYR A 80 -2.79 -6.87 -5.32
C TYR A 80 -4.26 -6.43 -5.19
N VAL A 81 -5.09 -7.33 -4.67
CA VAL A 81 -6.51 -7.07 -4.38
C VAL A 81 -6.69 -7.25 -2.88
N ASN A 82 -6.78 -6.14 -2.15
CA ASN A 82 -7.16 -6.19 -0.75
C ASN A 82 -8.67 -6.50 -0.66
N ASN A 83 -9.05 -7.52 0.13
CA ASN A 83 -10.45 -7.84 0.39
C ASN A 83 -10.93 -7.38 1.78
N ASP A 84 -10.11 -6.63 2.53
CA ASP A 84 -10.49 -6.11 3.84
C ASP A 84 -11.39 -4.87 3.67
N PRO A 85 -12.68 -4.96 4.07
CA PRO A 85 -13.65 -3.88 3.89
C PRO A 85 -13.28 -2.62 4.68
N LYS A 86 -12.51 -2.71 5.77
CA LYS A 86 -12.05 -1.54 6.52
C LYS A 86 -10.97 -0.78 5.77
N VAL A 87 -10.07 -1.49 5.11
CA VAL A 87 -9.06 -0.86 4.26
C VAL A 87 -9.74 -0.13 3.10
N GLU A 88 -10.71 -0.77 2.45
CA GLU A 88 -11.49 -0.12 1.39
C GLU A 88 -12.24 1.13 1.89
N GLU A 89 -12.86 1.07 3.07
CA GLU A 89 -13.53 2.22 3.67
C GLU A 89 -12.58 3.40 3.85
N ILE A 90 -11.40 3.16 4.44
CA ILE A 90 -10.39 4.20 4.66
C ILE A 90 -9.89 4.75 3.33
N LEU A 91 -9.52 3.89 2.37
CA LEU A 91 -9.04 4.33 1.06
C LEU A 91 -10.09 5.13 0.30
N ASN A 92 -11.37 4.77 0.41
CA ASN A 92 -12.47 5.49 -0.24
C ASN A 92 -12.61 6.93 0.27
N LYS A 93 -12.34 7.19 1.57
CA LYS A 93 -12.36 8.56 2.13
C LYS A 93 -11.36 9.49 1.45
N TYR A 94 -10.21 8.95 1.03
CA TYR A 94 -9.10 9.71 0.44
C TYR A 94 -8.94 9.47 -1.06
N ARG A 95 -9.88 8.76 -1.68
CA ARG A 95 -9.75 8.27 -3.04
C ARG A 95 -9.50 9.41 -4.02
N LYS A 96 -8.52 9.23 -4.91
CA LYS A 96 -8.32 10.13 -6.05
C LYS A 96 -9.58 10.10 -6.90
N ASN A 97 -10.28 11.23 -6.98
CA ASN A 97 -11.36 11.43 -7.93
C ASN A 97 -10.81 11.30 -9.36
N ARG A 98 -10.79 10.10 -9.92
CA ARG A 98 -10.44 9.83 -11.33
C ARG A 98 -11.52 10.34 -12.32
N GLY A 99 -12.29 11.35 -11.94
CA GLY A 99 -13.56 11.66 -12.60
C GLY A 99 -14.05 13.12 -12.54
N GLN A 100 -13.23 14.12 -12.21
CA GLN A 100 -13.55 15.47 -12.70
C GLN A 100 -13.14 15.54 -14.16
N LYS A 101 -14.06 15.13 -15.05
CA LYS A 101 -14.09 15.67 -16.41
C LYS A 101 -14.03 17.18 -16.27
N MET A 102 -12.92 17.77 -16.73
CA MET A 102 -12.86 19.17 -17.10
C MET A 102 -13.97 19.42 -18.12
N TRP A 103 -15.15 19.83 -17.65
CA TRP A 103 -16.04 20.63 -18.47
C TRP A 103 -15.39 22.01 -18.52
N MET A 104 -14.43 22.17 -19.44
CA MET A 104 -14.03 23.49 -19.90
C MET A 104 -15.28 24.10 -20.55
N ILE A 105 -15.76 25.17 -19.90
CA ILE A 105 -16.81 26.07 -20.39
C ILE A 105 -16.20 26.96 -21.47
#